data_AF-A0AAV9LYU4-F1
#
_entry.id   AF-A0AAV9LYU4-F1
#
_cell.length_a   1.000
_cell.length_b   1.000
_cell.length_c   1.000
_cell.angle_alpha   90.00
_cell.angle_beta   90.00
_cell.angle_gamma   90.00
#
_symmetry.space_group_name_H-M   'P 1'
#
loop_
_entity.id
_entity.type
_entity.pdbx_description
1 polymer ?
#
loop_
_entity_poly.entity_id
_entity_poly.type
_entity_poly.pdbx_seq_one_letter_code
_entity_poly.pdbx_strand_id
1 'polypeptide(L)' 'MGFVIVISLPLILIILISALACYVFGKSRGHREAAMVPPYYGLPPPAPPPGVLSPPPKT' A
#
# COMPACT_ATOMS: atom_id res chain seq x y z
N MET A 1 -18.24 -36.69 -18.90
CA MET A 1 -18.40 -35.22 -18.84
C MET A 1 -18.48 -34.65 -17.42
N GLY A 2 -19.01 -35.36 -16.41
CA GLY A 2 -19.17 -34.81 -15.05
C GLY A 2 -17.89 -34.56 -14.25
N PHE A 3 -16.81 -35.32 -14.47
CA PHE A 3 -15.55 -35.19 -13.72
C PHE A 3 -14.88 -33.81 -13.92
N VAL A 4 -15.06 -33.22 -15.11
CA VAL A 4 -14.57 -31.87 -15.42
C VAL A 4 -15.21 -30.84 -14.49
N ILE A 5 -16.53 -30.93 -14.28
CA ILE A 5 -17.28 -30.00 -13.41
C ILE A 5 -16.84 -30.15 -11.95
N VAL A 6 -16.62 -31.38 -11.49
CA VAL A 6 -16.18 -31.68 -10.11
C VAL A 6 -14.80 -31.11 -9.81
N ILE A 7 -13.92 -31.02 -10.81
CA ILE A 7 -12.59 -30.41 -10.64
C ILE A 7 -12.65 -28.89 -10.88
N SER A 8 -13.38 -28.43 -11.89
CA SER A 8 -13.45 -27.01 -12.24
C SER A 8 -14.16 -26.17 -11.19
N LEU A 9 -15.23 -26.69 -10.58
CA LEU A 9 -16.00 -25.98 -9.56
C LEU A 9 -15.15 -25.57 -8.33
N PRO A 10 -14.41 -26.48 -7.67
CA PRO A 10 -13.54 -26.10 -6.56
C PRO A 10 -12.36 -25.23 -7.02
N LEU A 11 -11.82 -25.46 -8.22
CA LEU A 11 -10.74 -24.61 -8.77
C LEU A 11 -11.19 -23.16 -8.95
N ILE A 12 -12.37 -22.95 -9.52
CA ILE A 12 -12.98 -21.63 -9.70
C ILE A 12 -13.25 -20.97 -8.35
N LEU A 13 -13.80 -21.71 -7.37
CA LEU A 13 -14.03 -21.18 -6.03
C LEU A 13 -12.73 -20.74 -5.36
N ILE A 14 -11.67 -21.54 -5.45
CA ILE A 14 -10.36 -21.19 -4.91
C ILE A 14 -9.80 -19.93 -5.58
N ILE A 15 -9.88 -19.83 -6.92
CA ILE A 15 -9.43 -18.65 -7.66
C ILE A 15 -10.21 -17.41 -7.23
N LEU A 16 -11.54 -17.53 -7.08
CA LEU A 16 -12.40 -16.42 -6.64
C LEU A 16 -12.04 -15.94 -5.23
N ILE A 17 -11.85 -16.88 -4.29
CA ILE A 17 -11.45 -16.57 -2.91
C ILE A 17 -10.06 -15.94 -2.88
N SER A 18 -9.11 -16.49 -3.64
CA SER A 18 -7.75 -15.95 -3.73
C SER A 18 -7.75 -14.54 -4.32
N ALA A 19 -8.53 -14.29 -5.38
CA ALA A 19 -8.69 -12.96 -5.95
C ALA A 19 -9.30 -11.97 -4.94
N LEU A 20 -10.31 -12.38 -4.16
CA LEU A 20 -10.90 -11.56 -3.10
C LEU A 20 -9.88 -11.25 -2.00
N ALA A 21 -9.14 -12.26 -1.56
CA ALA A 21 -8.11 -12.11 -0.54
C ALA A 21 -7.00 -11.16 -1.00
N CYS A 22 -6.49 -11.34 -2.23
CA CYS A 22 -5.50 -10.44 -2.82
C CYS A 22 -6.05 -9.04 -3.04
N TYR A 23 -7.33 -8.88 -3.37
CA TYR A 23 -7.96 -7.57 -3.51
C TYR A 23 -8.05 -6.82 -2.18
N VAL A 24 -8.52 -7.48 -1.12
CA VAL A 24 -8.60 -6.87 0.24
C VAL A 24 -7.21 -6.63 0.81
N PHE A 25 -6.27 -7.54 0.56
CA PHE A 25 -4.89 -7.40 0.98
C PHE A 25 -4.18 -6.27 0.21
N GLY A 26 -4.38 -6.16 -1.10
CA GLY A 26 -3.89 -5.05 -1.92
C GLY A 26 -4.51 -3.72 -1.51
N LYS A 27 -5.81 -3.69 -1.20
CA LYS A 27 -6.50 -2.50 -0.69
C LYS A 27 -5.96 -2.04 0.66
N SER A 28 -5.78 -2.96 1.61
CA SER A 28 -5.18 -2.65 2.91
C SER A 28 -3.70 -2.29 2.78
N ARG A 29 -2.97 -2.88 1.84
CA ARG A 29 -1.59 -2.53 1.53
C ARG A 29 -1.44 -1.17 0.84
N GLY A 30 -2.33 -0.77 -0.05
CA GLY A 30 -2.28 0.55 -0.68
C GLY A 30 -2.36 1.69 0.34
N HIS A 31 -3.17 1.53 1.40
CA HIS A 31 -3.18 2.47 2.53
C HIS A 31 -1.91 2.39 3.38
N ARG A 32 -1.33 1.19 3.56
CA ARG A 32 -0.07 1.03 4.31
C ARG A 32 1.13 1.55 3.54
N GLU A 33 1.19 1.37 2.22
CA GLU A 33 2.23 1.95 1.37
C GLU A 33 2.06 3.47 1.31
N ALA A 34 0.85 4.02 1.19
CA ALA A 34 0.65 5.46 1.34
C ALA A 34 1.08 6.01 2.72
N ALA A 35 1.00 5.21 3.79
CA ALA A 35 1.45 5.58 5.13
C ALA A 35 2.93 5.25 5.42
N MET A 36 3.54 4.31 4.67
CA MET A 36 4.88 3.77 4.90
C MET A 36 5.88 4.22 3.84
N VAL A 37 5.43 4.78 2.71
CA VAL A 37 6.26 5.58 1.81
C VAL A 37 6.86 6.67 2.69
N PRO A 38 8.18 6.62 2.95
CA PRO A 38 8.84 7.71 3.62
C PRO A 38 8.56 8.96 2.79
N PRO A 39 8.22 10.11 3.39
CA PRO A 39 8.00 11.36 2.67
C PRO A 39 9.20 11.78 1.77
N TYR A 40 10.31 11.05 1.84
CA TYR A 40 11.52 11.21 1.06
C TYR A 40 11.49 10.73 -0.40
N TYR A 41 10.54 9.90 -0.85
CA TYR A 41 10.63 9.32 -2.21
C TYR A 41 9.88 10.09 -3.31
N GLY A 42 9.21 11.21 -3.01
CA GLY A 42 8.49 11.94 -4.06
C GLY A 42 8.02 13.36 -3.76
N LEU A 43 8.17 13.86 -2.53
CA LEU A 43 7.93 15.27 -2.23
C LEU A 43 9.26 15.99 -2.09
N PRO A 44 9.43 17.20 -2.67
CA PRO A 44 10.50 18.08 -2.23
C PRO A 44 10.42 18.24 -0.72
N PRO A 45 11.58 18.33 -0.02
CA PRO A 45 11.66 18.19 1.42
C PRO A 45 10.56 19.01 2.12
N PRO A 46 9.83 18.43 3.10
CA PRO A 46 8.81 19.16 3.82
C PRO A 46 9.44 20.44 4.34
N ALA A 47 8.82 21.58 4.01
CA ALA A 47 9.31 22.89 4.41
C ALA A 47 9.63 22.84 5.92
N PRO A 48 10.85 23.28 6.32
CA PRO A 48 11.24 23.24 7.73
C PRO A 48 10.17 23.95 8.56
N PRO A 49 9.85 23.43 9.76
CA PRO A 49 8.90 24.06 10.68
C PRO A 49 9.20 25.56 10.79
N PRO A 50 8.19 26.45 10.69
CA PRO A 50 8.42 27.89 10.86
C PRO A 50 8.91 28.12 12.29
N GLY A 51 10.22 28.25 12.47
CA GLY A 51 10.81 28.43 13.80
C GLY A 51 12.31 28.19 13.95
N VAL A 52 13.02 27.64 12.95
CA VAL A 52 14.47 27.34 13.06
C VAL A 52 15.34 28.31 12.25
N LEU A 53 14.83 29.51 11.95
CA LEU A 53 15.60 30.57 11.28
C LEU A 53 15.90 31.71 12.26
N SER A 54 16.70 31.42 13.28
CA SER A 54 17.46 32.44 13.99
C SER A 54 18.95 32.20 13.71
N PRO A 55 19.60 33.02 12.87
CA PRO A 55 21.06 32.97 12.76
C PRO A 55 21.68 33.33 14.12
N PRO A 56 22.81 32.73 14.52
CA PRO A 56 23.47 33.08 15.76
C PRO A 56 23.89 34.57 15.73
N PRO A 57 23.61 35.36 16.78
CA PRO A 57 24.06 36.74 16.85
C PRO A 57 25.59 36.78 16.89
N LYS A 58 26.20 37.47 15.94
CA LYS A 58 27.59 37.93 16.05
C LYS A 58 27.63 39.09 17.04
N THR A 59 28.23 38.89 18.21
CA THR A 59 28.97 39.91 18.98
C THR A 59 29.94 39.19 19.89
#